data_AF-A0A3N1PDC8-F1
#
_entry.id   AF-A0A3N1PDC8-F1
#
_cell.length_a   1.000
_cell.length_b   1.000
_cell.length_c   1.000
_cell.angle_alpha   90.00
_cell.angle_beta   90.00
_cell.angle_gamma   90.00
#
_symmetry.space_group_name_H-M   'P 1'
#
loop_
_entity.id
_entity.type
_entity.pdbx_description
1 polymer ?
#
loop_
_entity_poly.entity_id
_entity_poly.type
_entity_poly.pdbx_seq_one_letter_code
_entity_poly.pdbx_strand_id
1 'polypeptide(L)'
;MRPLETLEYGQAATTTTEVLMSDPLSPQPTPKTQHTVPSFTSPVPGLVVGMDEEEAEITRGLGLMLRRAALLEYTLHGLLVHLKDKRPAYSYQPQATGGQLATECIKYLKEMENELIPAKHRADLIEYLETSVDRFKIRHHFVHGVLDFDPESQQWLTHKGNKTRKTLPEIRFTTSSEPWELAIEFDHLNKKILELDIEYFGEPGDPSQGEPARVSVKR
;
A
#
# COMPACT_ATOMS: atom_id res chain seq x y z
N MET A 1 -40.73 15.85 44.94
CA MET A 1 -40.89 15.53 46.37
C MET A 1 -41.09 14.03 46.51
N ARG A 2 -40.46 13.44 47.54
CA ARG A 2 -40.23 12.00 47.90
C ARG A 2 -41.47 11.07 47.88
N PRO A 3 -41.35 9.70 48.00
CA PRO A 3 -40.24 8.96 48.62
C PRO A 3 -39.75 7.64 47.97
N LEU A 4 -38.57 7.24 48.47
CA LEU A 4 -37.97 5.90 48.47
C LEU A 4 -38.78 4.93 49.33
N GLU A 5 -38.88 3.66 48.90
CA GLU A 5 -39.06 2.53 49.80
C GLU A 5 -37.91 1.53 49.63
N THR A 6 -37.16 1.42 50.72
CA THR A 6 -36.21 0.37 51.08
C THR A 6 -36.95 -0.93 51.39
N LEU A 7 -36.38 -2.06 50.96
CA LEU A 7 -36.59 -3.36 51.60
C LEU A 7 -35.25 -4.10 51.64
N GLU A 8 -34.60 -4.04 52.79
CA GLU A 8 -33.69 -5.08 53.25
C GLU A 8 -34.53 -6.28 53.71
N TYR A 9 -34.04 -7.51 53.50
CA TYR A 9 -33.81 -8.50 54.56
C TYR A 9 -33.45 -9.86 53.94
N GLY A 10 -32.45 -10.53 54.52
CA GLY A 10 -32.38 -12.00 54.49
C GLY A 10 -31.02 -12.60 54.12
N GLN A 11 -30.11 -12.65 55.08
CA GLN A 11 -29.01 -13.62 55.07
C GLN A 11 -29.55 -15.04 55.32
N ALA A 12 -29.04 -16.02 54.57
CA ALA A 12 -28.88 -17.38 55.05
C ALA A 12 -27.58 -17.94 54.47
N ALA A 13 -26.62 -18.21 55.35
CA ALA A 13 -25.39 -18.90 55.04
C ALA A 13 -25.64 -20.41 54.99
N THR A 14 -25.13 -21.08 53.96
CA THR A 14 -24.82 -22.51 54.05
C THR A 14 -23.55 -22.80 53.26
N THR A 15 -22.56 -23.30 53.99
CA THR A 15 -21.28 -23.82 53.53
C THR A 15 -21.50 -25.02 52.60
N THR A 16 -20.93 -24.98 51.39
CA THR A 16 -20.72 -26.18 50.57
C THR A 16 -19.31 -26.14 49.98
N THR A 17 -18.57 -27.19 50.34
CA THR A 17 -17.23 -27.59 49.94
C THR A 17 -17.02 -27.59 48.42
N GLU A 18 -15.82 -27.16 48.00
CA GLU A 18 -15.31 -27.25 46.64
C GLU A 18 -15.43 -28.67 46.06
N VAL A 19 -15.93 -28.77 44.82
CA VAL A 19 -15.60 -29.86 43.90
C VAL A 19 -15.07 -29.21 42.64
N LEU A 20 -13.76 -29.39 42.45
CA LEU A 20 -13.01 -29.08 41.26
C LEU A 20 -13.54 -29.94 40.10
N MET A 21 -14.23 -29.32 39.13
CA MET A 21 -14.48 -29.92 37.82
C MET A 21 -14.06 -28.94 36.74
N SER A 22 -12.93 -29.24 36.13
CA SER A 22 -12.40 -28.66 34.91
C SER A 22 -13.21 -29.14 33.70
N ASP A 23 -13.65 -28.21 32.85
CA ASP A 23 -14.12 -28.46 31.48
C ASP A 23 -14.25 -27.12 30.69
N PRO A 24 -14.37 -27.09 29.35
CA PRO A 24 -13.22 -26.95 28.45
C PRO A 24 -13.27 -25.71 27.52
N LEU A 25 -12.09 -25.33 27.02
CA LEU A 25 -11.81 -24.61 25.75
C LEU A 25 -12.80 -23.50 25.34
N SER A 26 -12.64 -22.31 25.93
CA SER A 26 -12.89 -21.08 25.16
C SER A 26 -11.81 -20.96 24.08
N PRO A 27 -12.15 -20.63 22.81
CA PRO A 27 -11.13 -20.42 21.79
C PRO A 27 -10.26 -19.23 22.20
N GLN A 28 -9.01 -19.51 22.55
CA GLN A 28 -8.00 -18.47 22.70
C GLN A 28 -7.88 -17.70 21.38
N PRO A 29 -7.76 -16.36 21.40
CA PRO A 29 -7.33 -15.63 20.22
C PRO A 29 -5.96 -16.18 19.82
N THR A 30 -5.88 -16.74 18.61
CA THR A 30 -4.62 -17.17 18.02
C THR A 30 -3.65 -15.99 18.07
N PRO A 31 -2.42 -16.17 18.57
CA PRO A 31 -1.41 -15.12 18.51
C PRO A 31 -1.23 -14.76 17.04
N LYS A 32 -1.53 -13.51 16.69
CA LYS A 32 -1.17 -12.94 15.39
C LYS A 32 0.31 -13.22 15.20
N THR A 33 0.67 -13.89 14.11
CA THR A 33 2.05 -14.04 13.69
C THR A 33 2.62 -12.63 13.54
N GLN A 34 3.32 -12.16 14.57
CA GLN A 34 4.13 -10.96 14.47
C GLN A 34 5.21 -11.29 13.44
N HIS A 35 5.01 -10.83 12.21
CA HIS A 35 6.12 -10.71 11.28
C HIS A 35 7.12 -9.80 11.98
N THR A 36 8.17 -10.39 12.53
CA THR A 36 9.25 -9.67 13.17
C THR A 36 9.95 -8.94 12.04
N VAL A 37 9.61 -7.66 11.86
CA VAL A 37 10.34 -6.77 10.96
C VAL A 37 11.78 -6.78 11.47
N PRO A 38 12.78 -7.07 10.62
CA PRO A 38 14.16 -7.06 11.06
C PRO A 38 14.49 -5.68 11.67
N SER A 39 15.02 -5.68 12.89
CA SER A 39 15.43 -4.45 13.58
C SER A 39 16.48 -3.74 12.74
N PHE A 40 16.10 -2.60 12.14
CA PHE A 40 17.02 -1.80 11.35
C PHE A 40 17.57 -0.66 12.22
N THR A 41 18.80 -0.79 12.68
CA THR A 41 19.59 0.36 13.15
C THR A 41 19.87 1.28 11.96
N SER A 42 19.15 2.39 11.87
CA SER A 42 19.30 3.36 10.79
C SER A 42 20.71 3.93 10.74
N PRO A 43 21.38 3.94 9.57
CA PRO A 43 22.74 4.45 9.42
C PRO A 43 22.78 5.98 9.20
N VAL A 44 21.69 6.71 9.43
CA VAL A 44 21.65 8.17 9.24
C VAL A 44 21.66 8.86 10.61
N PRO A 45 22.79 9.42 11.06
CA PRO A 45 22.85 10.24 12.26
C PRO A 45 22.05 11.53 12.03
N GLY A 46 21.12 11.86 12.93
CA GLY A 46 20.37 13.12 12.89
C GLY A 46 19.03 13.05 12.13
N LEU A 47 18.18 12.10 12.50
CA LEU A 47 16.73 12.36 12.50
C LEU A 47 16.50 13.75 13.12
N VAL A 48 15.65 14.56 12.47
CA VAL A 48 15.37 15.95 12.86
C VAL A 48 15.26 16.04 14.38
N VAL A 49 16.01 16.98 15.00
CA VAL A 49 16.04 17.14 16.46
C VAL A 49 14.60 17.22 16.98
N GLY A 50 14.20 16.25 17.81
CA GLY A 50 12.86 16.17 18.40
C GLY A 50 11.94 15.08 17.81
N MET A 51 12.37 14.33 16.80
CA MET A 51 11.55 13.28 16.19
C MET A 51 11.50 12.02 17.06
N ASP A 52 10.29 11.53 17.37
CA ASP A 52 10.09 10.28 18.13
C ASP A 52 10.17 9.01 17.24
N GLU A 53 10.11 7.84 17.87
CA GLU A 53 10.23 6.56 17.16
C GLU A 53 9.09 6.33 16.16
N GLU A 54 7.89 6.81 16.47
CA GLU A 54 6.74 6.63 15.59
C GLU A 54 6.80 7.57 14.38
N GLU A 55 7.15 8.83 14.61
CA GLU A 55 7.42 9.79 13.54
C GLU A 55 8.54 9.29 12.61
N ALA A 56 9.57 8.65 13.16
CA ALA A 56 10.65 8.08 12.38
C ALA A 56 10.18 6.89 11.53
N GLU A 57 9.33 6.02 12.08
CA GLU A 57 8.82 4.83 11.40
C GLU A 57 7.92 5.22 10.22
N ILE A 58 6.93 6.09 10.45
CA ILE A 58 6.05 6.55 9.38
C ILE A 58 6.83 7.32 8.31
N THR A 59 7.80 8.16 8.69
CA THR A 59 8.60 8.95 7.73
C THR A 59 9.41 8.05 6.80
N ARG A 60 10.02 6.99 7.35
CA ARG A 60 10.77 6.00 6.53
C ARG A 60 9.83 5.23 5.61
N GLY A 61 8.70 4.79 6.13
CA GLY A 61 7.67 4.10 5.34
C GLY A 61 7.19 4.95 4.17
N LEU A 62 6.90 6.23 4.41
CA LEU A 62 6.53 7.19 3.37
C LEU A 62 7.63 7.35 2.32
N GLY A 63 8.89 7.54 2.73
CA GLY A 63 10.01 7.66 1.80
C GLY A 63 10.17 6.44 0.90
N LEU A 64 10.05 5.24 1.48
CA LEU A 64 10.13 3.99 0.73
C LEU A 64 8.93 3.83 -0.22
N MET A 65 7.72 4.09 0.26
CA MET A 65 6.49 4.06 -0.54
C MET A 65 6.61 4.97 -1.76
N LEU A 66 7.09 6.21 -1.59
CA LEU A 66 7.26 7.15 -2.70
C LEU A 66 8.27 6.67 -3.72
N ARG A 67 9.40 6.13 -3.26
CA ARG A 67 10.43 5.56 -4.14
C ARG A 67 9.89 4.38 -4.95
N ARG A 68 9.13 3.46 -4.32
CA ARG A 68 8.55 2.29 -5.01
C ARG A 68 7.44 2.68 -5.97
N ALA A 69 6.60 3.65 -5.59
CA ALA A 69 5.60 4.22 -6.48
C ALA A 69 6.22 4.87 -7.72
N ALA A 70 7.30 5.65 -7.55
CA ALA A 70 8.01 6.29 -8.66
C ALA A 70 8.63 5.25 -9.61
N LEU A 71 9.19 4.16 -9.07
CA LEU A 71 9.70 3.06 -9.88
C LEU A 71 8.60 2.39 -10.71
N LEU A 72 7.44 2.10 -10.10
CA LEU A 72 6.30 1.58 -10.83
C LEU A 72 5.82 2.57 -11.89
N GLU A 73 5.75 3.86 -11.57
CA GLU A 73 5.34 4.91 -12.52
C GLU A 73 6.24 4.96 -13.75
N TYR A 74 7.55 4.81 -13.56
CA TYR A 74 8.53 4.69 -14.64
C TYR A 74 8.27 3.46 -15.53
N THR A 75 8.00 2.31 -14.91
CA THR A 75 7.62 1.08 -15.64
C THR A 75 6.32 1.24 -16.43
N LEU A 76 5.30 1.90 -15.83
CA LEU A 76 4.03 2.16 -16.50
C LEU A 76 4.18 3.09 -17.70
N HIS A 77 5.07 4.08 -17.60
CA HIS A 77 5.41 4.95 -18.73
C HIS A 77 6.00 4.13 -19.89
N GLY A 78 7.02 3.32 -19.62
CA GLY A 78 7.63 2.47 -20.65
C GLY A 78 6.65 1.51 -21.31
N LEU A 79 5.80 0.85 -20.50
CA LEU A 79 4.72 0.00 -21.00
C LEU A 79 3.78 0.78 -21.92
N LEU A 80 3.32 1.98 -21.50
CA LEU A 80 2.43 2.81 -22.31
C LEU A 80 3.07 3.20 -23.66
N VAL A 81 4.37 3.52 -23.68
CA VAL A 81 5.11 3.81 -24.91
C VAL A 81 5.16 2.58 -25.83
N HIS A 82 5.35 1.38 -25.28
CA HIS A 82 5.29 0.13 -26.03
C HIS A 82 3.90 -0.10 -26.62
N LEU A 83 2.84 0.01 -25.81
CA LEU A 83 1.46 -0.18 -26.24
C LEU A 83 1.02 0.80 -27.35
N LYS A 84 1.55 2.03 -27.35
CA LYS A 84 1.23 3.07 -28.34
C LYS A 84 2.10 3.05 -29.60
N ASP A 85 3.07 2.13 -29.66
CA ASP A 85 4.13 2.07 -30.67
C ASP A 85 4.77 3.46 -30.95
N LYS A 86 4.97 4.27 -29.91
CA LYS A 86 5.63 5.57 -30.07
C LYS A 86 7.14 5.36 -30.04
N ARG A 87 7.82 5.89 -31.07
CA ARG A 87 9.27 6.04 -31.15
C ARG A 87 9.59 7.51 -31.42
N PRO A 88 10.56 8.14 -30.71
CA PRO A 88 11.32 7.62 -29.57
C PRO A 88 10.58 7.74 -28.22
N ALA A 89 10.88 6.86 -27.25
CA ALA A 89 10.24 6.84 -25.93
C ALA A 89 10.30 8.19 -25.19
N TYR A 90 11.44 8.87 -25.27
CA TYR A 90 11.68 10.17 -24.65
C TYR A 90 10.89 11.34 -25.27
N SER A 91 10.32 11.15 -26.47
CA SER A 91 9.43 12.16 -27.08
C SER A 91 7.99 12.05 -26.57
N TYR A 92 7.65 10.92 -25.94
CA TYR A 92 6.34 10.72 -25.37
C TYR A 92 6.33 11.26 -23.94
N GLN A 93 5.74 12.46 -23.79
CA GLN A 93 5.48 13.08 -22.51
C GLN A 93 4.00 12.89 -22.15
N PRO A 94 3.62 11.76 -21.51
CA PRO A 94 2.27 11.62 -21.02
C PRO A 94 2.03 12.72 -19.99
N GLN A 95 0.89 13.41 -20.12
CA GLN A 95 0.40 14.32 -19.08
C GLN A 95 -0.13 13.55 -17.87
N ALA A 96 -0.41 12.25 -18.05
CA ALA A 96 -0.86 11.33 -17.03
C ALA A 96 0.28 10.94 -16.08
N THR A 97 -0.04 10.82 -14.78
CA THR A 97 0.88 10.35 -13.73
C THR A 97 0.25 9.23 -12.90
N GLY A 98 1.09 8.38 -12.31
CA GLY A 98 0.68 7.27 -11.43
C GLY A 98 -0.51 6.46 -11.97
N GLY A 99 -1.62 6.45 -11.23
CA GLY A 99 -2.83 5.70 -11.60
C GLY A 99 -3.47 6.12 -12.94
N GLN A 100 -3.21 7.34 -13.44
CA GLN A 100 -3.68 7.75 -14.76
C GLN A 100 -2.93 7.00 -15.88
N LEU A 101 -1.62 6.77 -15.72
CA LEU A 101 -0.84 5.96 -16.66
C LEU A 101 -1.37 4.53 -16.70
N ALA A 102 -1.64 3.93 -15.54
CA ALA A 102 -2.24 2.59 -15.48
C ALA A 102 -3.59 2.53 -16.19
N THR A 103 -4.43 3.55 -16.03
CA THR A 103 -5.73 3.67 -16.74
C THR A 103 -5.54 3.76 -18.25
N GLU A 104 -4.56 4.53 -18.74
CA GLU A 104 -4.24 4.59 -20.17
C GLU A 104 -3.76 3.24 -20.70
N CYS A 105 -2.87 2.55 -19.99
CA CYS A 105 -2.41 1.20 -20.37
C CYS A 105 -3.58 0.22 -20.47
N ILE A 106 -4.51 0.22 -19.49
CA ILE A 106 -5.72 -0.63 -19.51
C ILE A 106 -6.53 -0.35 -20.76
N LYS A 107 -6.74 0.92 -21.11
CA LYS A 107 -7.48 1.30 -22.31
C LYS A 107 -6.83 0.70 -23.57
N TYR A 108 -5.53 0.90 -23.75
CA TYR A 108 -4.82 0.37 -24.92
C TYR A 108 -4.83 -1.16 -24.97
N LEU A 109 -4.68 -1.84 -23.84
CA LEU A 109 -4.76 -3.31 -23.78
C LEU A 109 -6.15 -3.83 -24.14
N LYS A 110 -7.22 -3.14 -23.73
CA LYS A 110 -8.61 -3.53 -24.06
C LYS A 110 -8.96 -3.27 -25.54
N GLU A 111 -8.35 -2.26 -26.15
CA GLU A 111 -8.52 -1.91 -27.57
C GLU A 111 -7.58 -2.69 -28.50
N MET A 112 -6.66 -3.47 -27.95
CA MET A 112 -5.66 -4.21 -28.72
C MET A 112 -6.28 -5.41 -29.45
N GLU A 113 -6.36 -5.31 -30.78
CA GLU A 113 -6.87 -6.38 -31.66
C GLU A 113 -5.80 -7.44 -31.99
N ASN A 114 -4.51 -7.16 -31.75
CA ASN A 114 -3.42 -8.07 -32.09
C ASN A 114 -3.18 -9.14 -31.00
N GLU A 115 -2.73 -10.32 -31.42
CA GLU A 115 -2.41 -11.45 -30.53
C GLU A 115 -0.99 -11.36 -29.93
N LEU A 116 -0.38 -10.16 -29.91
CA LEU A 116 1.00 -9.99 -29.43
C LEU A 116 1.16 -10.46 -27.98
N ILE A 117 0.14 -10.20 -27.15
CA ILE A 117 0.05 -10.67 -25.78
C ILE A 117 -1.06 -11.72 -25.72
N PRO A 118 -0.77 -12.97 -25.29
CA PRO A 118 -1.78 -14.00 -25.08
C PRO A 118 -2.90 -13.51 -24.17
N ALA A 119 -4.14 -13.92 -24.45
CA ALA A 119 -5.33 -13.42 -23.75
C ALA A 119 -5.24 -13.55 -22.22
N LYS A 120 -4.64 -14.64 -21.71
CA LYS A 120 -4.39 -14.84 -20.28
C LYS A 120 -3.48 -13.76 -19.70
N HIS A 121 -2.29 -13.57 -20.29
CA HIS A 121 -1.32 -12.59 -19.79
C HIS A 121 -1.81 -11.16 -19.96
N ARG A 122 -2.63 -10.89 -20.98
CA ARG A 122 -3.32 -9.61 -21.12
C ARG A 122 -4.32 -9.37 -19.97
N ALA A 123 -5.07 -10.40 -19.57
CA ALA A 123 -5.98 -10.31 -18.43
C ALA A 123 -5.21 -10.10 -17.12
N ASP A 124 -4.15 -10.87 -16.89
CA ASP A 124 -3.27 -10.73 -15.71
C ASP A 124 -2.67 -9.31 -15.65
N LEU A 125 -2.20 -8.78 -16.79
CA LEU A 125 -1.66 -7.42 -16.87
C LEU A 125 -2.72 -6.36 -16.54
N ILE A 126 -3.95 -6.52 -17.05
CA ILE A 126 -5.06 -5.61 -16.73
C ILE A 126 -5.36 -5.64 -15.23
N GLU A 127 -5.37 -6.81 -14.59
CA GLU A 127 -5.59 -6.92 -13.14
C GLU A 127 -4.50 -6.21 -12.32
N TYR A 128 -3.23 -6.37 -12.70
CA TYR A 128 -2.13 -5.64 -12.06
C TYR A 128 -2.25 -4.12 -12.26
N LEU A 129 -2.70 -3.67 -13.43
CA LEU A 129 -2.92 -2.24 -13.71
C LEU A 129 -4.11 -1.69 -12.92
N GLU A 130 -5.21 -2.43 -12.81
CA GLU A 130 -6.39 -2.04 -12.00
C GLU A 130 -6.00 -1.94 -10.52
N THR A 131 -5.22 -2.91 -10.01
CA THR A 131 -4.65 -2.85 -8.66
C THR A 131 -3.74 -1.62 -8.50
N SER A 132 -2.91 -1.31 -9.50
CA SER A 132 -2.04 -0.12 -9.49
C SER A 132 -2.84 1.17 -9.39
N VAL A 133 -3.96 1.29 -10.12
CA VAL A 133 -4.87 2.44 -10.03
C VAL A 133 -5.31 2.67 -8.58
N ASP A 134 -5.74 1.62 -7.90
CA ASP A 134 -6.20 1.73 -6.52
C ASP A 134 -5.06 2.03 -5.53
N ARG A 135 -3.87 1.45 -5.72
CA ARG A 135 -2.71 1.75 -4.88
C ARG A 135 -2.21 3.19 -5.05
N PHE A 136 -2.22 3.73 -6.26
CA PHE A 136 -1.92 5.15 -6.49
C PHE A 136 -2.97 6.08 -5.86
N LYS A 137 -4.24 5.67 -5.80
CA LYS A 137 -5.26 6.42 -5.04
C LYS A 137 -4.93 6.44 -3.54
N ILE A 138 -4.53 5.32 -2.95
CA ILE A 138 -4.13 5.28 -1.53
C ILE A 138 -2.89 6.16 -1.31
N ARG A 139 -1.84 6.01 -2.11
CA ARG A 139 -0.64 6.88 -2.07
C ARG A 139 -0.98 8.37 -2.09
N HIS A 140 -1.97 8.78 -2.89
CA HIS A 140 -2.39 10.18 -2.97
C HIS A 140 -2.78 10.75 -1.59
N HIS A 141 -3.36 9.94 -0.71
CA HIS A 141 -3.73 10.36 0.65
C HIS A 141 -2.49 10.70 1.47
N PHE A 142 -1.46 9.88 1.40
CA PHE A 142 -0.20 10.13 2.09
C PHE A 142 0.62 11.29 1.52
N VAL A 143 0.57 11.50 0.20
CA VAL A 143 1.35 12.57 -0.45
C VAL A 143 0.73 13.95 -0.27
N HIS A 144 -0.60 14.02 -0.25
CA HIS A 144 -1.33 15.28 -0.24
C HIS A 144 -2.09 15.52 1.07
N GLY A 145 -2.00 14.60 2.02
CA GLY A 145 -2.53 14.74 3.37
C GLY A 145 -1.48 15.31 4.32
N VAL A 146 -1.95 15.98 5.36
CA VAL A 146 -1.17 16.32 6.55
C VAL A 146 -1.35 15.18 7.55
N LEU A 147 -0.26 14.72 8.15
CA LEU A 147 -0.27 13.68 9.17
C LEU A 147 -0.18 14.33 10.55
N ASP A 148 -1.05 13.91 11.45
CA ASP A 148 -1.04 14.28 12.87
C ASP A 148 -1.12 13.00 13.71
N PHE A 149 -0.37 12.90 14.80
CA PHE A 149 -0.40 11.71 15.65
C PHE A 149 -1.40 11.90 16.77
N ASP A 150 -2.38 11.00 16.87
CA ASP A 150 -3.32 10.97 17.98
C ASP A 150 -2.80 10.06 19.10
N PRO A 151 -2.33 10.62 20.23
CA PRO A 151 -1.78 9.85 21.33
C PRO A 151 -2.84 9.04 22.10
N GLU A 152 -4.13 9.38 22.01
CA GLU A 152 -5.18 8.62 22.69
C GLU A 152 -5.48 7.31 21.96
N SER A 153 -5.58 7.36 20.64
CA SER A 153 -5.80 6.17 19.81
C SER A 153 -4.51 5.47 19.39
N GLN A 154 -3.34 6.10 19.57
CA GLN A 154 -2.04 5.62 19.08
C GLN A 154 -2.04 5.38 17.57
N GLN A 155 -2.64 6.32 16.81
CA GLN A 155 -2.78 6.24 15.36
C GLN A 155 -2.46 7.57 14.69
N TRP A 156 -2.08 7.50 13.42
CA TRP A 156 -1.91 8.67 12.57
C TRP A 156 -3.24 9.09 11.98
N LEU A 157 -3.54 10.37 12.04
CA LEU A 157 -4.64 11.01 11.34
C LEU A 157 -4.09 11.65 10.05
N THR A 158 -4.56 11.16 8.91
CA THR A 158 -4.30 11.82 7.63
C THR A 158 -5.45 12.78 7.32
N HIS A 159 -5.14 14.08 7.29
CA HIS A 159 -6.05 15.16 6.94
C HIS A 159 -5.80 15.61 5.50
N LYS A 160 -6.75 15.35 4.61
CA LYS A 160 -6.63 15.77 3.21
C LYS A 160 -7.69 16.82 2.88
N GLY A 161 -7.22 18.00 2.49
CA GLY A 161 -8.09 19.07 2.04
C GLY A 161 -8.82 18.72 0.74
N ASN A 162 -10.11 19.04 0.66
CA ASN A 162 -10.85 18.93 -0.58
C ASN A 162 -10.66 20.20 -1.43
N LYS A 163 -10.27 20.04 -2.70
CA LYS A 163 -10.09 21.14 -3.68
C LYS A 163 -11.30 22.07 -3.78
N THR A 164 -12.50 21.57 -3.52
CA THR A 164 -13.74 22.36 -3.63
C THR A 164 -14.06 23.22 -2.41
N ARG A 165 -13.35 23.07 -1.27
CA ARG A 165 -13.58 23.77 0.02
C ARG A 165 -15.04 23.75 0.55
N LYS A 166 -15.91 22.95 -0.07
CA LYS A 166 -17.35 22.86 0.22
C LYS A 166 -17.71 21.66 1.10
N THR A 167 -16.75 20.75 1.32
CA THR A 167 -16.91 19.55 2.14
C THR A 167 -15.84 19.52 3.22
N LEU A 168 -16.15 18.84 4.32
CA LEU A 168 -15.21 18.61 5.41
C LEU A 168 -13.94 17.91 4.87
N PRO A 169 -12.76 18.16 5.47
CA PRO A 169 -11.55 17.43 5.15
C PRO A 169 -11.79 15.92 5.23
N GLU A 170 -11.18 15.18 4.30
CA GLU A 170 -11.14 13.73 4.41
C GLU A 170 -10.17 13.39 5.53
N ILE A 171 -10.68 12.73 6.58
CA ILE A 171 -9.90 12.27 7.73
C ILE A 171 -9.88 10.74 7.68
N ARG A 172 -8.66 10.18 7.74
CA ARG A 172 -8.45 8.74 7.78
C ARG A 172 -7.47 8.41 8.90
N PHE A 173 -7.81 7.39 9.68
CA PHE A 173 -6.88 6.75 10.59
C PHE A 173 -5.92 5.85 9.80
N THR A 174 -4.65 5.95 10.14
CA THR A 174 -3.54 5.24 9.52
C THR A 174 -2.63 4.67 10.59
N THR A 175 -2.12 3.47 10.36
CA THR A 175 -0.98 2.94 11.13
C THR A 175 0.34 3.23 10.42
N SER A 176 1.43 3.28 11.18
CA SER A 176 2.77 3.50 10.63
C SER A 176 3.25 2.38 9.71
N SER A 177 2.62 1.20 9.78
CA SER A 177 2.88 0.09 8.85
C SER A 177 2.25 0.29 7.47
N GLU A 178 1.18 1.08 7.33
CA GLU A 178 0.45 1.20 6.06
C GLU A 178 1.33 1.71 4.90
N PRO A 179 2.18 2.74 5.07
CA PRO A 179 3.11 3.15 4.01
C PRO A 179 4.09 2.03 3.62
N TRP A 180 4.55 1.22 4.58
CA TRP A 180 5.44 0.08 4.30
C TRP A 180 4.74 -1.01 3.51
N GLU A 181 3.54 -1.39 3.93
CA GLU A 181 2.70 -2.36 3.22
C GLU A 181 2.45 -1.91 1.78
N LEU A 182 2.09 -0.64 1.60
CA LEU A 182 1.87 -0.05 0.28
C LEU A 182 3.16 -0.01 -0.56
N ALA A 183 4.33 0.18 0.06
CA ALA A 183 5.62 0.11 -0.63
C ALA A 183 5.93 -1.30 -1.14
N ILE A 184 5.62 -2.33 -0.34
CA ILE A 184 5.77 -3.74 -0.73
C ILE A 184 4.85 -4.07 -1.90
N GLU A 185 3.60 -3.60 -1.86
CA GLU A 185 2.64 -3.77 -2.95
C GLU A 185 3.12 -3.09 -4.24
N PHE A 186 3.64 -1.86 -4.16
CA PHE A 186 4.22 -1.18 -5.33
C PHE A 186 5.41 -1.95 -5.90
N ASP A 187 6.28 -2.51 -5.06
CA ASP A 187 7.41 -3.32 -5.51
C ASP A 187 6.96 -4.61 -6.20
N HIS A 188 5.92 -5.26 -5.65
CA HIS A 188 5.32 -6.45 -6.24
C HIS A 188 4.68 -6.16 -7.61
N LEU A 189 3.84 -5.14 -7.69
CA LEU A 189 3.21 -4.68 -8.93
C LEU A 189 4.25 -4.31 -9.97
N ASN A 190 5.28 -3.55 -9.56
CA ASN A 190 6.38 -3.20 -10.44
C ASN A 190 7.01 -4.46 -11.03
N LYS A 191 7.45 -5.43 -10.21
CA LYS A 191 8.05 -6.68 -10.70
C LYS A 191 7.16 -7.42 -11.68
N LYS A 192 5.86 -7.56 -11.38
CA LYS A 192 4.93 -8.30 -12.24
C LYS A 192 4.67 -7.62 -13.58
N ILE A 193 4.49 -6.32 -13.58
CA ILE A 193 4.32 -5.55 -14.81
C ILE A 193 5.63 -5.53 -15.61
N LEU A 194 6.78 -5.40 -14.94
CA LEU A 194 8.12 -5.41 -15.54
C LEU A 194 8.41 -6.71 -16.29
N GLU A 195 8.05 -7.83 -15.67
CA GLU A 195 8.24 -9.19 -16.18
C GLU A 195 7.50 -9.36 -17.50
N LEU A 196 6.22 -9.01 -17.52
CA LEU A 196 5.39 -9.08 -18.73
C LEU A 196 5.85 -8.08 -19.79
N ASP A 197 6.23 -6.87 -19.40
CA ASP A 197 6.77 -5.87 -20.33
C ASP A 197 8.06 -6.37 -21.02
N ILE A 198 8.98 -6.99 -20.29
CA ILE A 198 10.20 -7.59 -20.88
C ILE A 198 9.87 -8.79 -21.77
N GLU A 199 8.93 -9.64 -21.35
CA GLU A 199 8.54 -10.82 -22.11
C GLU A 199 8.01 -10.46 -23.51
N TYR A 200 7.12 -9.46 -23.57
CA TYR A 200 6.40 -9.11 -24.80
C TYR A 200 7.04 -7.97 -25.59
N PHE A 201 7.77 -7.07 -24.94
CA PHE A 201 8.33 -5.88 -25.57
C PHE A 201 9.84 -5.73 -25.38
N GLY A 202 10.48 -6.60 -24.58
CA GLY A 202 11.90 -6.51 -24.30
C GLY A 202 12.77 -6.76 -25.54
N GLU A 203 13.85 -6.00 -25.64
CA GLU A 203 14.89 -6.14 -26.66
C GLU A 203 16.08 -6.95 -26.09
N PRO A 204 16.97 -7.50 -26.93
CA PRO A 204 18.18 -8.16 -26.45
C PRO A 204 19.01 -7.24 -25.55
N GLY A 205 19.32 -7.68 -24.33
CA GLY A 205 20.25 -6.98 -23.46
C GLY A 205 21.70 -7.35 -23.75
N ASP A 206 22.63 -6.70 -23.05
CA ASP A 206 24.06 -7.00 -23.12
C ASP A 206 24.60 -7.66 -21.83
N PRO A 207 24.67 -9.01 -21.78
CA PRO A 207 25.24 -9.73 -20.64
C PRO A 207 26.68 -9.35 -20.31
N SER A 208 27.44 -8.82 -21.27
CA SER A 208 28.82 -8.37 -21.04
C SER A 208 28.89 -7.10 -20.16
N GLN A 209 27.79 -6.34 -20.09
CA GLN A 209 27.62 -5.19 -19.21
C GLN A 209 26.86 -5.53 -17.91
N GLY A 210 26.57 -6.81 -17.67
CA GLY A 210 25.79 -7.27 -16.51
C GLY A 210 24.27 -7.12 -16.70
N GLU A 211 23.80 -6.90 -17.93
CA GLU A 211 22.37 -6.83 -18.23
C GLU A 211 21.76 -8.24 -18.36
N PRO A 212 20.48 -8.42 -18.01
CA PRO A 212 19.77 -9.65 -18.31
C PRO A 212 19.62 -9.84 -19.83
N ALA A 213 19.37 -11.08 -20.26
CA ALA A 213 19.28 -11.45 -21.68
C ALA A 213 18.23 -10.63 -22.47
N ARG A 214 17.19 -10.13 -21.80
CA ARG A 214 16.23 -9.19 -22.35
C ARG A 214 16.02 -8.04 -21.38
N VAL A 215 15.99 -6.84 -21.93
CA VAL A 215 15.74 -5.59 -21.20
C VAL A 215 14.59 -4.85 -21.85
N SER A 216 13.84 -4.10 -21.06
CA SER A 216 12.90 -3.14 -21.62
C SER A 216 13.63 -1.82 -21.83
N VAL A 217 13.78 -1.45 -23.09
CA VAL A 217 14.61 -0.32 -23.54
C VAL A 217 13.87 1.02 -23.55
N LYS A 218 12.55 1.01 -23.34
CA LYS A 218 11.73 2.23 -23.34
C LYS A 218 11.45 2.75 -21.93
N ARG A 219 12.32 2.39 -20.98
CA ARG A 219 12.28 2.84 -19.61
C ARG A 219 13.14 4.09 -19.49
#